data_AF-A0A524LJM8-F1
#
_entry.id   AF-A0A524LJM8-F1
#
_cell.length_a   1.000
_cell.length_b   1.000
_cell.length_c   1.000
_cell.angle_alpha   90.00
_cell.angle_beta   90.00
_cell.angle_gamma   90.00
#
_symmetry.space_group_name_H-M   'P 1'
#
loop_
_entity.id
_entity.type
_entity.pdbx_description
1 polymer ?
#
loop_
_entity_poly.entity_id
_entity_poly.type
_entity_poly.pdbx_seq_one_letter_code
_entity_poly.pdbx_strand_id
1 'polypeptide(L)'
;MNNDELNDIRQLIDLMQSGLVELFNQLRELRGSLHLVTGLPEDLPPSIIPLFSEVKPINDTAELSPSPEPEIDDSPRPITDPEPTLHETTDTDDETDTTDSSDSSSVNAKVNRVLDPIARELRTGEATADIILEYLQAAKDYLIDDDERKKKVSRDMDIVLNFLQARGKRGIRTEERDNILKRIRRWKAHLVSYSSSPAE
;
A
#
# COMPACT_ATOMS: atom_id res chain seq x y z
N MET A 1 -17.21 3.50 -31.37
CA MET A 1 -16.47 2.26 -31.12
C MET A 1 -16.51 1.47 -32.40
N ASN A 2 -15.35 1.31 -33.01
CA ASN A 2 -15.21 0.58 -34.26
C ASN A 2 -15.27 -0.92 -33.97
N ASN A 3 -15.75 -1.72 -34.93
CA ASN A 3 -15.84 -3.18 -34.76
C ASN A 3 -14.47 -3.83 -34.48
N ASP A 4 -13.39 -3.21 -34.97
CA ASP A 4 -12.02 -3.66 -34.74
C ASP A 4 -11.61 -3.48 -33.27
N GLU A 5 -11.89 -2.31 -32.67
CA GLU A 5 -11.66 -2.05 -31.23
C GLU A 5 -12.44 -3.04 -30.35
N LEU A 6 -13.67 -3.38 -30.77
CA LEU A 6 -14.55 -4.32 -30.07
C LEU A 6 -14.03 -5.77 -30.17
N ASN A 7 -13.32 -6.11 -31.24
CA ASN A 7 -12.67 -7.41 -31.42
C ASN A 7 -11.37 -7.50 -30.61
N ASP A 8 -10.58 -6.43 -30.57
CA ASP A 8 -9.35 -6.36 -29.77
C ASP A 8 -9.65 -6.49 -28.28
N ILE A 9 -10.72 -5.83 -27.80
CA ILE A 9 -11.19 -5.96 -26.42
C ILE A 9 -11.61 -7.41 -26.12
N ARG A 10 -12.28 -8.10 -27.05
CA ARG A 10 -12.67 -9.50 -26.86
C ARG A 10 -11.46 -10.42 -26.78
N GLN A 11 -10.49 -10.25 -27.69
CA GLN A 11 -9.24 -11.00 -27.67
C GLN A 11 -8.44 -10.77 -26.38
N LEU A 12 -8.39 -9.53 -25.90
CA LEU A 12 -7.76 -9.21 -24.62
C LEU A 12 -8.46 -9.91 -23.44
N ILE A 13 -9.79 -9.92 -23.43
CA ILE A 13 -10.57 -10.61 -22.41
C ILE A 13 -10.30 -12.12 -22.45
N ASP A 14 -10.28 -12.74 -23.63
CA ASP A 14 -10.00 -14.17 -23.79
C ASP A 14 -8.57 -14.53 -23.33
N LEU A 15 -7.59 -13.65 -23.61
CA LEU A 15 -6.22 -13.81 -23.13
C LEU A 15 -6.12 -13.70 -21.60
N MET A 16 -6.80 -12.72 -21.00
CA MET A 16 -6.82 -12.58 -19.54
C MET A 16 -7.51 -13.77 -18.87
N GLN A 17 -8.62 -14.24 -19.43
CA GLN A 17 -9.37 -15.37 -18.87
C GLN A 17 -8.57 -16.68 -18.96
N SER A 18 -7.90 -16.94 -20.08
CA SER A 18 -7.01 -18.11 -20.22
C SER A 18 -5.82 -18.03 -19.26
N GLY A 19 -5.18 -16.86 -19.13
CA GLY A 19 -4.08 -16.65 -18.19
C GLY A 19 -4.50 -16.83 -16.71
N LEU A 20 -5.69 -16.36 -16.33
CA LEU A 20 -6.21 -16.54 -14.97
C LEU A 20 -6.51 -18.01 -14.66
N VAL A 21 -7.04 -18.76 -15.62
CA VAL A 21 -7.29 -20.20 -15.46
C VAL A 21 -5.97 -20.96 -15.30
N GLU A 22 -4.94 -20.60 -16.07
CA GLU A 22 -3.61 -21.19 -15.95
C GLU A 22 -2.99 -20.91 -14.57
N LEU A 23 -3.01 -19.67 -14.10
CA LEU A 23 -2.52 -19.31 -12.77
C LEU A 23 -3.28 -20.04 -11.65
N PHE A 24 -4.60 -20.17 -11.79
CA PHE A 24 -5.40 -20.91 -10.84
C PHE A 24 -5.00 -22.40 -10.80
N ASN A 25 -4.74 -23.00 -11.97
CA ASN A 25 -4.27 -24.38 -12.04
C ASN A 25 -2.88 -24.53 -11.41
N GLN A 26 -1.95 -23.61 -11.66
CA GLN A 26 -0.61 -23.59 -11.06
C GLN A 26 -0.68 -23.46 -9.54
N LEU A 27 -1.53 -22.57 -9.01
CA LEU A 27 -1.74 -22.43 -7.57
C LEU A 27 -2.39 -23.67 -6.95
N ARG A 28 -3.33 -24.31 -7.65
CA ARG A 28 -3.95 -25.56 -7.22
C ARG A 28 -2.93 -26.69 -7.16
N GLU A 29 -2.07 -26.78 -8.18
CA GLU A 29 -0.99 -27.77 -8.25
C GLU A 29 0.06 -27.53 -7.15
N LEU A 30 0.48 -26.28 -6.94
CA LEU A 30 1.39 -25.90 -5.87
C LEU A 30 0.80 -26.22 -4.49
N ARG A 31 -0.49 -25.93 -4.26
CA ARG A 31 -1.18 -26.31 -3.03
C ARG A 31 -1.23 -27.83 -2.87
N GLY A 32 -1.49 -28.59 -3.93
CA GLY A 32 -1.47 -30.05 -3.92
C GLY A 32 -0.08 -30.61 -3.60
N SER A 33 0.96 -30.05 -4.21
CA SER A 33 2.36 -30.40 -3.96
C SER A 33 2.76 -30.08 -2.51
N LEU A 34 2.40 -28.90 -2.00
CA LEU A 34 2.61 -28.54 -0.60
C LEU A 34 1.89 -29.52 0.33
N HIS A 35 0.62 -29.84 0.10
CA HIS A 35 -0.10 -30.84 0.91
C HIS A 35 0.56 -32.23 0.86
N LEU A 36 1.17 -32.62 -0.26
CA LEU A 36 1.96 -33.86 -0.36
C LEU A 36 3.26 -33.77 0.45
N VAL A 37 3.91 -32.61 0.46
CA VAL A 37 5.16 -32.39 1.21
C VAL A 37 4.91 -32.31 2.71
N THR A 38 3.72 -31.89 3.17
CA THR A 38 3.45 -31.73 4.61
C THR A 38 3.03 -33.02 5.33
N GLY A 39 2.75 -34.14 4.65
CA GLY A 39 2.59 -35.47 5.28
C GLY A 39 1.83 -35.51 6.61
N LEU A 40 0.79 -34.69 6.80
CA LEU A 40 0.06 -34.54 8.06
C LEU A 40 -1.41 -34.89 7.86
N PRO A 41 -2.02 -35.65 8.78
CA PRO A 41 -3.40 -36.12 8.67
C PRO A 41 -4.40 -34.96 8.63
N GLU A 42 -5.51 -35.22 7.92
CA GLU A 42 -6.56 -34.31 7.42
C GLU A 42 -7.32 -33.47 8.48
N ASP A 43 -6.95 -33.54 9.76
CA ASP A 43 -7.77 -33.07 10.90
C ASP A 43 -7.22 -31.85 11.67
N LEU A 44 -6.26 -31.10 11.12
CA LEU A 44 -5.76 -29.86 11.76
C LEU A 44 -6.02 -28.61 10.90
N PRO A 45 -6.52 -27.51 11.49
CA PRO A 45 -6.78 -26.27 10.76
C PRO A 45 -5.47 -25.73 10.15
N PRO A 46 -5.56 -25.04 9.00
CA PRO A 46 -4.39 -24.68 8.21
C PRO A 46 -3.38 -23.90 9.06
N SER A 47 -2.24 -24.54 9.33
CA SER A 47 -1.09 -23.90 9.98
C SER A 47 -0.52 -22.89 8.98
N ILE A 48 -0.87 -21.62 9.17
CA ILE A 48 -0.23 -20.51 8.48
C ILE A 48 1.18 -20.43 9.04
N ILE A 49 2.13 -21.02 8.33
CA ILE A 49 3.56 -20.88 8.63
C ILE A 49 3.95 -19.44 8.27
N PRO A 50 4.36 -18.60 9.22
CA PRO A 50 4.81 -17.24 8.91
C PRO A 50 6.13 -17.33 8.12
N LEU A 51 6.08 -16.92 6.85
CA LEU A 51 7.20 -16.91 5.89
C LEU A 51 8.32 -15.89 6.24
N PHE A 52 8.16 -15.11 7.30
CA PHE A 52 9.14 -14.12 7.73
C PHE A 52 9.73 -14.55 9.07
N SER A 53 10.68 -15.49 9.00
CA SER A 53 11.55 -15.79 10.15
C SER A 53 12.53 -14.64 10.37
N GLU A 54 12.61 -14.23 11.63
CA GLU A 54 13.48 -13.22 12.22
C GLU A 54 14.96 -13.39 11.79
N VAL A 55 15.50 -12.40 11.08
CA VAL A 55 16.94 -12.32 10.80
C VAL A 55 17.63 -11.90 12.10
N LYS A 56 18.32 -12.84 12.76
CA LYS A 56 19.16 -12.54 13.92
C LYS A 56 20.29 -11.57 13.51
N PRO A 57 20.42 -10.39 14.16
CA PRO A 57 21.60 -9.56 13.97
C PRO A 57 22.81 -10.20 14.65
N ILE A 58 23.89 -10.42 13.90
CA ILE A 58 25.19 -10.84 14.40
C ILE A 58 25.96 -9.58 14.78
N ASN A 59 26.12 -9.32 16.08
CA ASN A 59 27.17 -8.53 16.75
C ASN A 59 27.43 -9.31 18.06
N ASP A 60 28.63 -9.57 18.59
CA ASP A 60 29.95 -8.94 18.45
C ASP A 60 31.03 -9.80 19.18
N THR A 61 32.31 -9.65 18.81
CA THR A 61 33.54 -9.71 19.67
C THR A 61 34.31 -11.03 20.01
N ALA A 62 35.50 -11.14 19.37
CA ALA A 62 36.89 -11.46 19.82
C ALA A 62 37.34 -12.78 20.51
N GLU A 63 38.35 -13.47 19.94
CA GLU A 63 39.81 -13.50 20.35
C GLU A 63 40.61 -14.69 19.73
N LEU A 64 41.77 -14.37 19.10
CA LEU A 64 43.13 -15.01 19.04
C LEU A 64 43.29 -16.56 18.87
N SER A 65 44.20 -17.22 18.12
CA SER A 65 45.39 -17.05 17.23
C SER A 65 45.85 -18.50 16.81
N PRO A 66 46.93 -18.86 16.05
CA PRO A 66 47.76 -18.20 15.00
C PRO A 66 47.98 -19.03 13.68
N SER A 67 48.53 -18.35 12.64
CA SER A 67 49.37 -18.72 11.44
C SER A 67 49.82 -20.20 11.15
N PRO A 68 50.23 -20.62 9.91
CA PRO A 68 50.85 -19.81 8.84
C PRO A 68 50.48 -20.06 7.35
N GLU A 69 50.94 -19.09 6.56
CA GLU A 69 51.16 -18.88 5.11
C GLU A 69 51.64 -20.10 4.26
N PRO A 70 51.52 -20.06 2.91
CA PRO A 70 52.43 -19.26 2.09
C PRO A 70 51.83 -18.48 0.89
N GLU A 71 52.62 -17.46 0.54
CA GLU A 71 52.61 -16.47 -0.54
C GLU A 71 52.52 -17.03 -1.98
N ILE A 72 51.88 -16.29 -2.90
CA ILE A 72 52.37 -15.81 -4.24
C ILE A 72 51.39 -14.68 -4.67
N ASP A 73 51.65 -13.39 -4.41
CA ASP A 73 52.30 -12.40 -5.29
C ASP A 73 51.72 -12.27 -6.72
N ASP A 74 51.01 -11.17 -7.00
CA ASP A 74 51.34 -10.17 -8.04
C ASP A 74 50.12 -9.26 -8.33
N SER A 75 50.35 -7.95 -8.24
CA SER A 75 49.46 -6.84 -8.62
C SER A 75 50.41 -5.74 -9.10
N PRO A 76 50.09 -4.81 -10.03
CA PRO A 76 48.76 -4.23 -10.25
C PRO A 76 48.47 -3.62 -11.67
N ARG A 77 47.36 -2.86 -11.76
CA ARG A 77 47.13 -1.62 -12.58
C ARG A 77 46.65 -1.78 -14.06
N PRO A 78 46.18 -0.70 -14.75
CA PRO A 78 44.98 0.15 -14.53
C PRO A 78 44.23 0.48 -15.88
N ILE A 79 43.42 1.56 -15.88
CA ILE A 79 43.11 2.53 -16.98
C ILE A 79 41.71 2.44 -17.68
N THR A 80 41.01 3.60 -17.62
CA THR A 80 40.28 4.35 -18.67
C THR A 80 38.80 4.11 -18.99
N ASP A 81 37.99 5.11 -18.61
CA ASP A 81 36.89 5.66 -19.43
C ASP A 81 37.39 6.08 -20.83
N PRO A 82 36.52 6.07 -21.86
CA PRO A 82 35.97 7.34 -22.33
C PRO A 82 34.51 7.29 -22.88
N GLU A 83 33.71 8.32 -22.55
CA GLU A 83 32.69 8.94 -23.44
C GLU A 83 33.38 9.55 -24.69
N PRO A 84 32.75 9.93 -25.83
CA PRO A 84 31.39 10.52 -26.03
C PRO A 84 30.67 9.94 -27.30
N THR A 85 29.47 10.31 -27.79
CA THR A 85 29.05 11.62 -28.32
C THR A 85 27.60 11.58 -28.85
N LEU A 86 26.89 12.65 -28.51
CA LEU A 86 25.64 13.32 -28.93
C LEU A 86 25.06 13.15 -30.36
N HIS A 87 23.72 13.26 -30.44
CA HIS A 87 22.90 14.16 -31.31
C HIS A 87 21.43 14.12 -30.78
N GLU A 88 20.81 15.16 -30.18
CA GLU A 88 20.24 16.42 -30.74
C GLU A 88 19.30 16.14 -31.94
N THR A 89 18.03 16.53 -32.04
CA THR A 89 17.19 17.69 -31.63
C THR A 89 15.71 17.21 -31.59
N THR A 90 14.70 17.81 -30.96
CA THR A 90 14.13 19.17 -31.10
C THR A 90 13.10 19.44 -29.98
N ASP A 91 13.28 20.58 -29.32
CA ASP A 91 12.32 21.62 -28.90
C ASP A 91 10.86 21.25 -28.61
N THR A 92 10.46 21.39 -27.35
CA THR A 92 9.28 22.18 -26.98
C THR A 92 9.53 22.78 -25.60
N ASP A 93 9.97 24.05 -25.59
CA ASP A 93 9.88 24.91 -24.43
C ASP A 93 8.40 25.17 -24.11
N ASP A 94 7.96 24.77 -22.93
CA ASP A 94 7.13 25.66 -22.10
C ASP A 94 7.49 25.37 -20.63
N GLU A 95 8.44 26.16 -20.12
CA GLU A 95 8.73 26.29 -18.71
C GLU A 95 7.47 26.77 -17.99
N THR A 96 6.71 25.82 -17.45
CA THR A 96 5.94 26.07 -16.24
C THR A 96 6.49 25.18 -15.14
N ASP A 97 7.15 25.86 -14.21
CA ASP A 97 7.50 25.44 -12.86
C ASP A 97 6.38 24.56 -12.27
N THR A 98 6.53 23.24 -12.37
CA THR A 98 5.56 22.23 -11.92
C THR A 98 6.05 21.56 -10.64
N THR A 99 6.60 22.35 -9.73
CA THR A 99 7.08 21.82 -8.45
C THR A 99 5.94 21.62 -7.43
N ASP A 100 4.76 22.23 -7.63
CA ASP A 100 3.62 22.17 -6.69
C ASP A 100 2.57 21.06 -6.96
N SER A 101 2.62 20.36 -8.09
CA SER A 101 1.55 19.40 -8.48
C SER A 101 1.70 18.03 -7.81
N SER A 102 2.94 17.58 -7.58
CA SER A 102 3.23 16.24 -7.01
C SER A 102 2.71 16.08 -5.59
N ASP A 103 2.81 17.12 -4.76
CA ASP A 103 2.44 17.05 -3.35
C ASP A 103 0.92 16.93 -3.16
N SER A 104 0.14 17.66 -3.96
CA SER A 104 -1.32 17.57 -3.93
C SER A 104 -1.83 16.19 -4.36
N SER A 105 -1.21 15.59 -5.39
CA SER A 105 -1.53 14.23 -5.85
C SER A 105 -1.16 13.17 -4.79
N SER A 106 0.01 13.31 -4.18
CA SER A 106 0.50 12.44 -3.10
C SER A 106 -0.41 12.47 -1.87
N VAL A 107 -0.83 13.66 -1.43
CA VAL A 107 -1.75 13.80 -0.29
C VAL A 107 -3.13 13.20 -0.62
N ASN A 108 -3.65 13.41 -1.82
CA ASN A 108 -4.90 12.80 -2.24
C ASN A 108 -4.80 11.26 -2.25
N ALA A 109 -3.71 10.70 -2.76
CA ALA A 109 -3.45 9.25 -2.71
C ALA A 109 -3.37 8.75 -1.25
N LYS A 110 -2.66 9.47 -0.37
CA LYS A 110 -2.55 9.15 1.07
C LYS A 110 -3.92 9.13 1.75
N VAL A 111 -4.72 10.18 1.56
CA VAL A 111 -6.06 10.33 2.16
C VAL A 111 -7.00 9.23 1.67
N ASN A 112 -6.97 8.91 0.38
CA ASN A 112 -7.80 7.84 -0.18
C ASN A 112 -7.37 6.47 0.33
N ARG A 113 -6.07 6.17 0.33
CA ARG A 113 -5.53 4.89 0.84
C ARG A 113 -5.96 4.60 2.28
N VAL A 114 -6.09 5.64 3.11
CA VAL A 114 -6.43 5.51 4.53
C VAL A 114 -7.93 5.45 4.75
N LEU A 115 -8.72 6.31 4.08
CA LEU A 115 -10.15 6.43 4.35
C LEU A 115 -11.03 5.50 3.48
N ASP A 116 -10.56 5.03 2.32
CA ASP A 116 -11.33 4.10 1.48
C ASP A 116 -11.55 2.72 2.08
N PRO A 117 -10.57 2.09 2.76
CA PRO A 117 -10.81 0.84 3.48
C PRO A 117 -11.97 0.97 4.47
N ILE A 118 -11.98 2.06 5.25
CA ILE A 118 -13.06 2.34 6.23
C ILE A 118 -14.40 2.54 5.52
N ALA A 119 -14.40 3.30 4.41
CA ALA A 119 -15.61 3.53 3.63
C ALA A 119 -16.15 2.23 3.00
N ARG A 120 -15.27 1.29 2.63
CA ARG A 120 -15.67 -0.03 2.13
C ARG A 120 -16.28 -0.87 3.24
N GLU A 121 -15.67 -0.95 4.41
CA GLU A 121 -16.22 -1.69 5.56
C GLU A 121 -17.58 -1.14 6.00
N LEU A 122 -17.77 0.18 5.95
CA LEU A 122 -19.07 0.80 6.23
C LEU A 122 -20.14 0.50 5.17
N ARG A 123 -19.76 0.19 3.92
CA ARG A 123 -20.70 -0.20 2.86
C ARG A 123 -21.09 -1.67 2.96
N THR A 124 -20.13 -2.56 3.23
CA THR A 124 -20.41 -3.98 3.44
C THR A 124 -21.24 -4.17 4.70
N GLY A 125 -20.97 -3.36 5.73
CA GLY A 125 -21.74 -3.38 6.96
C GLY A 125 -21.49 -4.59 7.84
N GLU A 126 -20.43 -5.34 7.53
CA GLU A 126 -20.00 -6.55 8.21
C GLU A 126 -19.22 -6.24 9.49
N ALA A 127 -18.47 -5.14 9.49
CA ALA A 127 -17.68 -4.70 10.63
C ALA A 127 -18.55 -4.14 11.78
N THR A 128 -18.20 -4.53 13.00
CA THR A 128 -18.76 -3.97 14.23
C THR A 128 -18.20 -2.56 14.50
N ALA A 129 -18.89 -1.77 15.33
CA ALA A 129 -18.51 -0.38 15.55
C ALA A 129 -17.15 -0.20 16.25
N ASP A 130 -16.71 -1.16 17.06
CA ASP A 130 -15.38 -1.20 17.68
C ASP A 130 -14.26 -1.40 16.64
N ILE A 131 -14.47 -2.24 15.62
CA ILE A 131 -13.52 -2.41 14.52
C ILE A 131 -13.40 -1.11 13.71
N ILE A 132 -14.54 -0.49 13.37
CA ILE A 132 -14.52 0.80 12.65
C ILE A 132 -13.87 1.90 13.49
N LEU A 133 -14.08 1.88 14.81
CA LEU A 133 -13.43 2.82 15.73
C LEU A 133 -11.92 2.71 15.66
N GLU A 134 -11.38 1.49 15.72
CA GLU A 134 -9.94 1.25 15.67
C GLU A 134 -9.34 1.78 14.37
N TYR A 135 -9.94 1.44 13.23
CA TYR A 135 -9.47 1.93 11.94
C TYR A 135 -9.59 3.45 11.80
N LEU A 136 -10.67 4.05 12.31
CA LEU A 136 -10.85 5.49 12.24
C LEU A 136 -9.87 6.23 13.17
N GLN A 137 -9.55 5.66 14.33
CA GLN A 137 -8.57 6.21 15.26
C GLN A 137 -7.18 6.22 14.60
N ALA A 138 -6.75 5.08 14.04
CA ALA A 138 -5.50 4.99 13.31
C ALA A 138 -5.45 5.95 12.11
N ALA A 139 -6.57 6.12 11.40
CA ALA A 139 -6.68 7.08 10.31
C ALA A 139 -6.52 8.52 10.79
N LYS A 140 -7.14 8.89 11.92
CA LYS A 140 -7.01 10.22 12.51
C LYS A 140 -5.55 10.50 12.88
N ASP A 141 -4.91 9.60 13.61
CA ASP A 141 -3.54 9.78 14.09
C ASP A 141 -2.51 9.89 12.95
N TYR A 142 -2.81 9.32 11.79
CA TYR A 142 -1.93 9.36 10.61
C TYR A 142 -2.20 10.52 9.64
N LEU A 143 -3.44 11.02 9.57
CA LEU A 143 -3.86 12.08 8.65
C LEU A 143 -3.93 13.47 9.28
N ILE A 144 -4.10 13.54 10.60
CA ILE A 144 -4.28 14.78 11.34
C ILE A 144 -3.02 15.07 12.16
N ASP A 145 -2.20 15.93 11.59
CA ASP A 145 -1.07 16.63 12.17
C ASP A 145 -1.53 17.92 12.88
N ASP A 146 -0.62 18.60 13.60
CA ASP A 146 -0.88 19.80 14.42
C ASP A 146 -1.27 21.07 13.60
N ASP A 147 -1.61 20.92 12.31
CA ASP A 147 -2.07 22.00 11.44
C ASP A 147 -3.48 22.50 11.86
N GLU A 148 -3.57 23.80 12.18
CA GLU A 148 -4.81 24.50 12.51
C GLU A 148 -5.94 24.26 11.49
N ARG A 149 -5.59 24.15 10.20
CA ARG A 149 -6.55 23.95 9.10
C ARG A 149 -7.26 22.61 9.22
N LYS A 150 -6.56 21.58 9.74
CA LYS A 150 -7.09 20.21 9.91
C LYS A 150 -7.92 20.04 11.19
N LYS A 151 -7.88 21.00 12.13
CA LYS A 151 -8.61 20.90 13.41
C LYS A 151 -10.12 20.73 13.27
N LYS A 152 -10.73 21.28 12.22
CA LYS A 152 -12.17 21.10 11.97
C LYS A 152 -12.51 19.65 11.62
N VAL A 153 -11.69 19.03 10.77
CA VAL A 153 -11.83 17.61 10.40
C VAL A 153 -11.53 16.73 11.61
N SER A 154 -10.48 17.05 12.37
CA SER A 154 -10.13 16.36 13.62
C SER A 154 -11.29 16.30 14.61
N ARG A 155 -11.94 17.45 14.88
CA ARG A 155 -13.11 17.54 15.76
C ARG A 155 -14.30 16.74 15.23
N ASP A 156 -14.53 16.74 13.92
CA ASP A 156 -15.63 15.97 13.34
C ASP A 156 -15.36 14.45 13.38
N MET A 157 -14.10 14.04 13.22
CA MET A 157 -13.66 12.66 13.43
C MET A 157 -13.86 12.25 14.90
N ASP A 158 -13.57 13.12 15.86
CA ASP A 158 -13.80 12.85 17.29
C ASP A 158 -15.28 12.61 17.63
N ILE A 159 -16.19 13.33 16.97
CA ILE A 159 -17.63 13.09 17.13
C ILE A 159 -17.99 11.67 16.68
N VAL A 160 -17.43 11.23 15.55
CA VAL A 160 -17.66 9.87 15.04
C VAL A 160 -17.00 8.83 15.92
N LEU A 161 -15.76 9.07 16.38
CA LEU A 161 -15.06 8.18 17.31
C LEU A 161 -15.84 7.99 18.61
N ASN A 162 -16.33 9.08 19.22
CA ASN A 162 -17.17 9.02 20.42
C ASN A 162 -18.48 8.25 20.17
N PHE A 163 -19.11 8.46 19.01
CA PHE A 163 -20.31 7.70 18.63
C PHE A 163 -20.02 6.20 18.53
N LEU A 164 -18.93 5.82 17.85
CA LEU A 164 -18.52 4.43 17.69
C LEU A 164 -18.13 3.82 19.05
N GLN A 165 -17.49 4.59 19.92
CA GLN A 165 -17.09 4.16 21.25
C GLN A 165 -18.30 3.87 22.13
N ALA A 166 -19.30 4.76 22.11
CA ALA A 166 -20.57 4.57 22.81
C ALA A 166 -21.36 3.36 22.29
N ARG A 167 -21.15 2.99 21.02
CA ARG A 167 -21.76 1.82 20.38
C ARG A 167 -21.11 0.50 20.83
N GLY A 168 -19.79 0.50 20.99
CA GLY A 168 -19.00 -0.69 21.33
C GLY A 168 -19.11 -1.79 20.27
N LYS A 169 -19.38 -3.02 20.69
CA LYS A 169 -19.43 -4.20 19.80
C LYS A 169 -20.71 -4.33 18.97
N ARG A 170 -21.64 -3.37 19.06
CA ARG A 170 -22.91 -3.45 18.32
C ARG A 170 -22.70 -3.04 16.87
N GLY A 171 -23.52 -3.59 15.98
CA GLY A 171 -23.57 -3.17 14.58
C GLY A 171 -24.03 -1.72 14.43
N ILE A 172 -23.55 -1.09 13.35
CA ILE A 172 -23.94 0.26 12.93
C ILE A 172 -25.16 0.12 12.00
N ARG A 173 -26.24 0.87 12.25
CA ARG A 173 -27.42 0.80 11.40
C ARG A 173 -27.16 1.47 10.05
N THR A 174 -27.92 1.10 9.03
CA THR A 174 -27.71 1.59 7.65
C THR A 174 -27.70 3.12 7.56
N GLU A 175 -28.64 3.79 8.22
CA GLU A 175 -28.75 5.26 8.24
C GLU A 175 -27.55 5.95 8.90
N GLU A 176 -26.97 5.31 9.93
CA GLU A 176 -25.79 5.80 10.64
C GLU A 176 -24.54 5.58 9.79
N ARG A 177 -24.42 4.41 9.12
CA ARG A 177 -23.35 4.13 8.16
C ARG A 177 -23.35 5.16 7.04
N ASP A 178 -24.52 5.48 6.48
CA ASP A 178 -24.65 6.49 5.43
C ASP A 178 -24.24 7.89 5.91
N ASN A 179 -24.54 8.25 7.16
CA ASN A 179 -24.10 9.51 7.75
C ASN A 179 -22.57 9.57 7.86
N ILE A 180 -21.95 8.50 8.38
CA ILE A 180 -20.49 8.39 8.49
C ILE A 180 -19.84 8.42 7.10
N LEU A 181 -20.38 7.71 6.11
CA LEU A 181 -19.90 7.76 4.73
C LEU A 181 -19.96 9.17 4.13
N LYS A 182 -21.03 9.93 4.39
CA LYS A 182 -21.12 11.35 3.99
C LYS A 182 -20.08 12.21 4.68
N ARG A 183 -19.77 11.95 5.96
CA ARG A 183 -18.68 12.63 6.68
C ARG A 183 -17.32 12.30 6.09
N ILE A 184 -17.01 11.02 5.84
CA ILE A 184 -15.77 10.58 5.21
C ILE A 184 -15.55 11.29 3.87
N ARG A 185 -16.58 11.36 3.00
CA ARG A 185 -16.47 12.11 1.72
C ARG A 185 -16.13 13.58 1.93
N ARG A 186 -16.72 14.24 2.94
CA ARG A 186 -16.41 15.63 3.27
C ARG A 186 -15.00 15.79 3.82
N TRP A 187 -14.55 14.88 4.68
CA TRP A 187 -13.18 14.89 5.21
C TRP A 187 -12.16 14.72 4.10
N LYS A 188 -12.39 13.80 3.15
CA LYS A 188 -11.54 13.63 1.97
C LYS A 188 -11.39 14.93 1.20
N ALA A 189 -12.51 15.59 0.88
CA ALA A 189 -12.48 16.86 0.16
C ALA A 189 -11.68 17.92 0.95
N HIS A 190 -11.96 18.09 2.24
CA HIS A 190 -11.26 19.08 3.06
C HIS A 190 -9.77 18.80 3.20
N LEU A 191 -9.37 17.55 3.48
CA LEU A 191 -7.97 17.18 3.65
C LEU A 191 -7.16 17.38 2.37
N VAL A 192 -7.76 17.12 1.20
CA VAL A 192 -7.13 17.39 -0.10
C VAL A 192 -7.07 18.90 -0.40
N SER A 193 -8.10 19.67 -0.03
CA SER A 193 -8.09 21.13 -0.20
C SER A 193 -7.01 21.82 0.64
N TYR A 194 -6.72 21.31 1.84
CA TYR A 194 -5.70 21.88 2.71
C TYR A 194 -4.27 21.65 2.19
N SER A 195 -4.04 20.61 1.39
CA SER A 195 -2.74 20.40 0.73
C SER A 195 -2.54 21.25 -0.52
N SER A 196 -3.61 21.67 -1.19
CA SER A 196 -3.54 22.49 -2.41
C SER A 196 -3.51 23.99 -2.14
N SER A 197 -3.67 24.43 -0.89
CA SER A 197 -3.61 25.84 -0.51
C SER A 197 -2.35 26.08 0.31
N PRO A 198 -1.39 26.91 -0.14
CA PRO A 198 -0.28 27.30 0.72
C PRO A 198 -0.81 28.01 1.97
N ALA A 199 -0.12 27.83 3.10
CA ALA A 199 -0.43 28.54 4.33
C ALA A 199 -0.04 30.01 4.16
N GLU A 200 -0.98 30.93 4.37
CA GLU A 200 -0.72 32.37 4.50
C GLU A 200 -0.10 32.70 5.86
#